data_AF-A0A0P9DDD3-F1
#
_entry.id   AF-A0A0P9DDD3-F1
#
_cell.length_a   1.000
_cell.length_b   1.000
_cell.length_c   1.000
_cell.angle_alpha   90.00
_cell.angle_beta   90.00
_cell.angle_gamma   90.00
#
_symmetry.space_group_name_H-M   'P 1'
#
loop_
_entity.id
_entity.type
_entity.pdbx_description
1 polymer ?
#
loop_
_entity_poly.entity_id
_entity_poly.type
_entity_poly.pdbx_seq_one_letter_code
_entity_poly.pdbx_strand_id
1 'polypeptide(L)'
;MNEEANAVGWDAIDREMSRLYGDQEPKHYGTLLPYSLGGQDPLDGISAYKADEPAPHWHFVTYGFTELYDKESDNPDDSGYGFELTFRLAREEGEEEPPAWALNLLQNMGRYVFNSGNIFRSGDYLDANGPICLGADTLLTALAFVEDPELPAIDTPNGRVEFVQMVGITRDELEAMQTWNTLGVLSACLNHMPHYITDLERASHLDIPAISEAVQNGMREEGSNTGFLYVDQLAWELGKKGWFSKSPSTLKLGAKQAGIIGKLLQGRILKGKSLTLVGPEIRVVFEAGEKPGYEAGEDEVRLMLDEVTAGEFSRKLLPKESVIELSALPGIAIQIVKTQIKDNEGNVVEVIG
;
A
#
# COMPACT_ATOMS: atom_id res chain seq x y z
N MET A 1 2.25 -32.23 34.78
CA MET A 1 1.16 -32.09 33.80
C MET A 1 1.37 -30.74 33.17
N ASN A 2 1.95 -30.69 31.97
CA ASN A 2 1.82 -29.50 31.15
C ASN A 2 0.35 -29.48 30.74
N GLU A 3 -0.40 -28.49 31.17
CA GLU A 3 -1.63 -28.13 30.48
C GLU A 3 -1.21 -27.83 29.03
N GLU A 4 -1.71 -28.60 28.07
CA GLU A 4 -1.71 -28.15 26.68
C GLU A 4 -2.47 -26.82 26.69
N ALA A 5 -1.77 -25.72 26.40
CA ALA A 5 -2.41 -24.42 26.29
C ALA A 5 -3.54 -24.55 25.27
N ASN A 6 -4.75 -24.14 25.66
CA ASN A 6 -5.94 -24.27 24.83
C ASN A 6 -5.83 -23.27 23.66
N ALA A 7 -5.36 -23.72 22.50
CA ALA A 7 -5.05 -22.89 21.34
C ALA A 7 -6.31 -22.61 20.50
N VAL A 8 -7.36 -22.05 21.13
CA VAL A 8 -8.69 -21.91 20.50
C VAL A 8 -8.70 -21.01 19.27
N GLY A 9 -7.82 -20.00 19.23
CA GLY A 9 -7.65 -19.14 18.05
C GLY A 9 -6.95 -19.88 16.92
N TRP A 10 -5.90 -20.65 17.26
CA TRP A 10 -5.20 -21.51 16.31
C TRP A 10 -6.14 -22.55 15.68
N ASP A 11 -6.90 -23.27 16.51
CA ASP A 11 -7.86 -24.28 16.07
C ASP A 11 -8.96 -23.69 15.18
N ALA A 12 -9.32 -22.42 15.37
CA ALA A 12 -10.32 -21.75 14.55
C ALA A 12 -9.78 -21.46 13.14
N ILE A 13 -8.52 -21.03 13.03
CA ILE A 13 -7.84 -20.84 11.74
C ILE A 13 -7.65 -22.19 11.03
N ASP A 14 -7.13 -23.19 11.75
CA ASP A 14 -6.91 -24.54 11.21
C ASP A 14 -8.20 -25.16 10.66
N ARG A 15 -9.33 -24.93 11.32
CA ARG A 15 -10.64 -25.40 10.84
C ARG A 15 -11.00 -24.83 9.47
N GLU A 16 -10.75 -23.54 9.23
CA GLU A 16 -11.00 -22.93 7.93
C GLU A 16 -10.03 -23.44 6.86
N MET A 17 -8.76 -23.66 7.22
CA MET A 17 -7.80 -24.26 6.30
C MET A 17 -8.15 -25.72 5.97
N SER A 18 -8.58 -26.52 6.95
CA SER A 18 -9.08 -27.88 6.73
C SER A 18 -10.36 -27.89 5.89
N ARG A 19 -11.22 -26.87 5.98
CA ARG A 19 -12.38 -26.74 5.09
C ARG A 19 -11.97 -26.59 3.62
N LEU A 20 -10.86 -25.89 3.34
CA LEU A 20 -10.34 -25.70 1.99
C LEU A 20 -9.51 -26.89 1.49
N TYR A 21 -8.65 -27.44 2.34
CA TYR A 21 -7.61 -28.40 1.94
C TYR A 21 -7.82 -29.83 2.45
N GLY A 22 -8.91 -30.08 3.18
CA GLY A 22 -9.24 -31.38 3.75
C GLY A 22 -8.15 -31.88 4.69
N ASP A 23 -7.70 -33.11 4.45
CA ASP A 23 -6.69 -33.80 5.26
C ASP A 23 -5.24 -33.49 4.82
N GLN A 24 -5.02 -32.49 3.93
CA GLN A 24 -3.67 -32.11 3.52
C GLN A 24 -2.87 -31.61 4.73
N GLU A 25 -1.76 -32.28 5.06
CA GLU A 25 -0.81 -31.77 6.05
C GLU A 25 -0.09 -30.53 5.49
N PRO A 26 -0.20 -29.36 6.15
CA PRO A 26 0.51 -28.17 5.70
C PRO A 26 2.01 -28.28 5.91
N LYS A 27 2.75 -27.52 5.11
CA LYS A 27 4.12 -27.16 5.44
C LYS A 27 4.08 -26.06 6.51
N HIS A 28 4.27 -26.43 7.77
CA HIS A 28 4.20 -25.50 8.89
C HIS A 28 5.60 -25.06 9.35
N TYR A 29 5.78 -23.75 9.50
CA TYR A 29 7.02 -23.10 9.92
C TYR A 29 6.75 -22.25 11.16
N GLY A 30 7.10 -22.77 12.33
CA GLY A 30 6.99 -22.05 13.60
C GLY A 30 8.29 -21.33 14.00
N THR A 31 8.20 -20.47 15.01
CA THR A 31 9.40 -19.81 15.58
C THR A 31 10.13 -20.71 16.58
N LEU A 32 11.46 -20.65 16.58
CA LEU A 32 12.29 -21.38 17.56
C LEU A 32 12.23 -20.75 18.96
N LEU A 33 12.06 -19.43 19.02
CA LEU A 33 11.90 -18.65 20.24
C LEU A 33 10.71 -17.72 20.04
N PRO A 34 9.63 -17.86 20.84
CA PRO A 34 8.47 -16.97 20.76
C PRO A 34 8.87 -15.50 20.90
N TYR A 35 8.15 -14.62 20.21
CA TYR A 35 8.40 -13.18 20.25
C TYR A 35 8.29 -12.60 21.66
N SER A 36 7.30 -13.07 22.44
CA SER A 36 7.09 -12.71 23.84
C SER A 36 8.29 -13.03 24.75
N LEU A 37 9.18 -13.94 24.32
CA LEU A 37 10.41 -14.32 25.02
C LEU A 37 11.67 -13.68 24.42
N GLY A 38 11.51 -12.65 23.58
CA GLY A 38 12.60 -11.93 22.93
C GLY A 38 13.06 -12.53 21.60
N GLY A 39 12.22 -13.36 20.96
CA GLY A 39 12.41 -13.80 19.58
C GLY A 39 12.41 -12.63 18.57
N GLN A 40 12.94 -12.86 17.37
CA GLN A 40 12.98 -11.84 16.30
C GLN A 40 11.78 -11.90 15.35
N ASP A 41 10.98 -12.95 15.45
CA ASP A 41 9.88 -13.28 14.55
C ASP A 41 8.56 -13.18 15.31
N PRO A 42 7.70 -12.22 14.98
CA PRO A 42 6.46 -11.98 15.72
C PRO A 42 5.34 -12.95 15.39
N LEU A 43 5.37 -13.60 14.22
CA LEU A 43 4.39 -14.62 13.86
C LEU A 43 4.81 -15.94 14.46
N ASP A 44 3.98 -16.52 15.32
CA ASP A 44 4.21 -17.81 15.97
C ASP A 44 4.33 -18.94 14.94
N GLY A 45 3.63 -18.83 13.82
CA GLY A 45 3.77 -19.76 12.70
C GLY A 45 3.25 -19.25 11.37
N ILE A 46 3.68 -19.94 10.32
CA ILE A 46 3.17 -19.79 8.96
C ILE A 46 2.91 -21.19 8.40
N SER A 47 1.70 -21.45 7.94
CA SER A 47 1.34 -22.69 7.24
C SER A 47 1.24 -22.42 5.75
N ALA A 48 1.77 -23.33 4.92
CA ALA A 48 1.63 -23.29 3.47
C ALA A 48 0.98 -24.56 2.94
N TYR A 49 -0.02 -24.39 2.08
CA TYR A 49 -0.77 -25.46 1.42
C TYR A 49 -0.52 -25.43 -0.08
N LYS A 50 -0.47 -26.61 -0.71
CA LYS A 50 -0.51 -26.70 -2.17
C LYS A 50 -1.95 -26.60 -2.63
N ALA A 51 -2.18 -25.74 -3.61
CA ALA A 51 -3.43 -25.62 -4.35
C ALA A 51 -3.14 -25.77 -5.84
N ASP A 52 -4.05 -26.42 -6.58
CA ASP A 52 -3.91 -26.63 -8.03
C ASP A 52 -4.93 -25.82 -8.85
N GLU A 53 -5.96 -25.27 -8.20
CA GLU A 53 -7.01 -24.44 -8.81
C GLU A 53 -7.02 -23.06 -8.15
N PRO A 54 -7.28 -21.96 -8.90
CA PRO A 54 -7.50 -21.91 -10.36
C PRO A 54 -6.22 -22.10 -11.20
N ALA A 55 -5.06 -22.12 -10.54
CA ALA A 55 -3.77 -22.48 -11.09
C ALA A 55 -2.88 -23.03 -9.97
N PRO A 56 -1.82 -23.80 -10.25
CA PRO A 56 -0.87 -24.24 -9.23
C PRO A 56 -0.28 -23.07 -8.44
N HIS A 57 -0.51 -23.07 -7.13
CA HIS A 57 0.02 -22.05 -6.22
C HIS A 57 0.24 -22.61 -4.80
N TRP A 58 1.07 -21.91 -4.04
CA TRP A 58 1.12 -21.99 -2.59
C TRP A 58 0.10 -21.04 -2.01
N HIS A 59 -0.71 -21.50 -1.06
CA HIS A 59 -1.55 -20.65 -0.22
C HIS A 59 -1.00 -20.65 1.20
N PHE A 60 -0.47 -19.50 1.62
CA PHE A 60 0.07 -19.27 2.95
C PHE A 60 -1.00 -18.65 3.85
N VAL A 61 -0.97 -19.01 5.13
CA VAL A 61 -1.72 -18.36 6.21
C VAL A 61 -0.80 -18.14 7.40
N THR A 62 -0.88 -16.97 8.02
CA THR A 62 -0.10 -16.62 9.22
C THR A 62 -0.85 -16.97 10.50
N TYR A 63 -0.08 -17.12 11.58
CA TYR A 63 -0.56 -17.27 12.94
C TYR A 63 0.29 -16.34 13.81
N GLY A 64 -0.34 -15.32 14.41
CA GLY A 64 0.32 -14.48 15.41
C GLY A 64 -0.12 -13.03 15.39
N PHE A 65 -0.87 -12.58 14.38
CA PHE A 65 -1.54 -11.27 14.46
C PHE A 65 -2.78 -11.34 15.35
N THR A 66 -3.37 -12.52 15.49
CA THR A 66 -4.53 -12.80 16.34
C THR A 66 -4.13 -13.49 17.64
N GLU A 67 -5.05 -13.54 18.59
CA GLU A 67 -4.83 -14.23 19.86
C GLU A 67 -5.08 -15.72 19.70
N LEU A 68 -3.99 -16.47 19.52
CA LEU A 68 -4.02 -17.90 19.21
C LEU A 68 -4.41 -18.77 20.41
N TYR A 69 -4.13 -18.29 21.62
CA TYR A 69 -4.34 -19.01 22.89
C TYR A 69 -5.46 -18.37 23.70
N ASP A 70 -5.13 -17.67 24.80
CA ASP A 70 -6.08 -16.92 25.59
C ASP A 70 -6.25 -15.48 25.07
N LYS A 71 -7.38 -14.86 25.42
CA LYS A 71 -7.63 -13.44 25.20
C LYS A 71 -6.68 -12.59 26.05
N GLU A 72 -5.88 -11.72 25.42
CA GLU A 72 -4.91 -10.83 26.07
C GLU A 72 -5.29 -9.34 25.95
N SER A 73 -5.97 -8.95 24.87
CA SER A 73 -6.37 -7.59 24.58
C SER A 73 -7.65 -7.21 25.31
N ASP A 74 -7.77 -5.92 25.65
CA ASP A 74 -8.97 -5.39 26.31
C ASP A 74 -10.16 -5.22 25.34
N ASN A 75 -9.96 -5.41 24.03
CA ASN A 75 -11.00 -5.30 23.02
C ASN A 75 -11.72 -6.65 22.87
N PRO A 76 -12.96 -6.80 23.35
CA PRO A 76 -13.67 -8.08 23.25
C PRO A 76 -14.12 -8.41 21.82
N ASP A 77 -14.18 -7.42 20.92
CA ASP A 77 -14.77 -7.59 19.59
C ASP A 77 -13.76 -8.22 18.60
N ASP A 78 -12.48 -7.88 18.70
CA ASP A 78 -11.43 -8.33 17.78
C ASP A 78 -10.39 -9.21 18.47
N SER A 79 -9.96 -10.29 17.83
CA SER A 79 -8.87 -11.13 18.31
C SER A 79 -7.52 -10.52 17.94
N GLY A 80 -6.75 -10.07 18.93
CA GLY A 80 -5.46 -9.39 18.74
C GLY A 80 -5.56 -8.16 17.83
N TYR A 81 -4.86 -8.17 16.70
CA TYR A 81 -4.96 -7.13 15.66
C TYR A 81 -6.21 -7.29 14.76
N GLY A 82 -6.99 -8.35 14.92
CA GLY A 82 -8.25 -8.60 14.23
C GLY A 82 -8.14 -9.23 12.84
N PHE A 83 -6.93 -9.58 12.40
CA PHE A 83 -6.71 -10.21 11.09
C PHE A 83 -5.54 -11.19 11.11
N GLU A 84 -5.52 -12.15 10.20
CA GLU A 84 -4.32 -12.88 9.77
C GLU A 84 -4.03 -12.57 8.30
N LEU A 85 -2.75 -12.63 7.91
CA LEU A 85 -2.37 -12.50 6.52
C LEU A 85 -2.50 -13.84 5.80
N THR A 86 -2.98 -13.78 4.57
CA THR A 86 -2.84 -14.86 3.60
C THR A 86 -1.99 -14.39 2.43
N PHE A 87 -1.40 -15.34 1.71
CA PHE A 87 -0.63 -15.01 0.50
C PHE A 87 -0.76 -16.15 -0.49
N ARG A 88 -0.97 -15.82 -1.77
CA ARG A 88 -1.01 -16.81 -2.84
C ARG A 88 0.13 -16.56 -3.81
N LEU A 89 1.00 -17.54 -3.96
CA LEU A 89 2.19 -17.46 -4.80
C LEU A 89 2.17 -18.56 -5.84
N ALA A 90 2.28 -18.22 -7.12
CA ALA A 90 2.39 -19.18 -8.20
C ALA A 90 3.46 -20.23 -7.87
N ARG A 91 3.14 -21.51 -8.13
CA ARG A 91 3.94 -22.67 -7.78
C ARG A 91 4.36 -23.40 -9.04
N GLU A 92 5.63 -23.75 -9.15
CA GLU A 92 6.12 -24.55 -10.27
C GLU A 92 5.71 -26.03 -10.15
N GLU A 93 5.62 -26.72 -11.29
CA GLU A 93 5.37 -28.16 -11.31
C GLU A 93 6.51 -28.91 -10.60
N GLY A 94 6.16 -29.74 -9.62
CA GLY A 94 7.13 -30.49 -8.82
C GLY A 94 7.78 -29.70 -7.69
N GLU A 95 7.39 -28.44 -7.45
CA GLU A 95 7.81 -27.72 -6.24
C GLU A 95 7.14 -28.33 -5.00
N GLU A 96 7.99 -28.87 -4.10
CA GLU A 96 7.57 -29.63 -2.92
C GLU A 96 7.61 -28.83 -1.61
N GLU A 97 8.37 -27.74 -1.58
CA GLU A 97 8.53 -26.85 -0.43
C GLU A 97 8.24 -25.40 -0.87
N PRO A 98 7.55 -24.60 -0.05
CA PRO A 98 7.34 -23.19 -0.36
C PRO A 98 8.66 -22.41 -0.37
N PRO A 99 8.78 -21.36 -1.21
CA PRO A 99 9.97 -20.52 -1.23
C PRO A 99 10.22 -19.81 0.10
N ALA A 100 11.44 -19.95 0.63
CA ALA A 100 11.83 -19.35 1.91
C ALA A 100 11.71 -17.80 1.93
N TRP A 101 11.82 -17.14 0.77
CA TRP A 101 11.66 -15.68 0.68
C TRP A 101 10.23 -15.24 1.02
N ALA A 102 9.22 -16.05 0.68
CA ALA A 102 7.82 -15.72 0.95
C ALA A 102 7.53 -15.78 2.45
N LEU A 103 8.08 -16.79 3.15
CA LEU A 103 8.02 -16.89 4.61
C LEU A 103 8.69 -15.67 5.27
N ASN A 104 9.86 -15.28 4.78
CA ASN A 104 10.58 -14.09 5.28
C ASN A 104 9.80 -12.80 5.02
N LEU A 105 9.14 -12.68 3.87
CA LEU A 105 8.29 -11.53 3.55
C LEU A 105 7.13 -11.41 4.53
N LEU A 106 6.42 -12.51 4.82
CA LEU A 106 5.33 -12.53 5.81
C LEU A 106 5.82 -12.15 7.21
N GLN A 107 6.98 -12.68 7.65
CA GLN A 107 7.59 -12.27 8.92
C GLN A 107 7.96 -10.77 8.95
N ASN A 108 8.45 -10.22 7.83
CA ASN A 108 8.70 -8.77 7.73
C ASN A 108 7.42 -7.95 7.88
N MET A 109 6.29 -8.42 7.33
CA MET A 109 4.98 -7.78 7.54
C MET A 109 4.57 -7.85 9.01
N GLY A 110 4.79 -9.00 9.66
CA GLY A 110 4.67 -9.15 11.10
C GLY A 110 5.46 -8.08 11.86
N ARG A 111 6.76 -7.96 11.59
CA ARG A 111 7.62 -6.97 12.26
C ARG A 111 7.13 -5.53 12.03
N TYR A 112 6.66 -5.22 10.83
CA TYR A 112 6.13 -3.89 10.52
C TYR A 112 4.92 -3.54 11.40
N VAL A 113 3.92 -4.43 11.48
CA VAL A 113 2.69 -4.18 12.27
C VAL A 113 3.02 -4.08 13.75
N PHE A 114 3.80 -5.02 14.29
CA PHE A 114 4.15 -5.04 15.71
C PHE A 114 5.00 -3.84 16.14
N ASN A 115 5.86 -3.31 15.27
CA ASN A 115 6.68 -2.14 15.59
C ASN A 115 5.93 -0.81 15.43
N SER A 116 5.00 -0.73 14.47
CA SER A 116 4.33 0.53 14.12
C SER A 116 2.93 0.68 14.69
N GLY A 117 2.26 -0.43 15.02
CA GLY A 117 0.83 -0.49 15.34
C GLY A 117 -0.09 -0.28 14.13
N ASN A 118 0.46 -0.08 12.92
CA ASN A 118 -0.33 0.11 11.71
C ASN A 118 -0.77 -1.25 11.16
N ILE A 119 -2.05 -1.56 11.30
CA ILE A 119 -2.63 -2.80 10.77
C ILE A 119 -2.95 -2.67 9.28
N PHE A 120 -2.97 -3.80 8.57
CA PHE A 120 -3.40 -3.88 7.17
C PHE A 120 -4.91 -4.17 7.09
N ARG A 121 -5.57 -3.53 6.13
CA ARG A 121 -6.98 -3.77 5.78
C ARG A 121 -7.14 -3.99 4.30
N SER A 122 -8.24 -4.63 3.92
CA SER A 122 -8.67 -4.69 2.52
C SER A 122 -8.75 -3.29 1.91
N GLY A 123 -8.08 -3.09 0.79
CA GLY A 123 -7.93 -1.81 0.10
C GLY A 123 -6.63 -1.06 0.42
N ASP A 124 -5.82 -1.51 1.38
CA ASP A 124 -4.51 -0.93 1.64
C ASP A 124 -3.49 -1.34 0.56
N TYR A 125 -2.38 -0.60 0.52
CA TYR A 125 -1.20 -0.91 -0.28
C TYR A 125 0.07 -0.57 0.48
N LEU A 126 1.19 -1.13 0.05
CA LEU A 126 2.52 -0.87 0.62
C LEU A 126 3.57 -0.83 -0.51
N ASP A 127 4.30 0.28 -0.61
CA ASP A 127 5.51 0.34 -1.45
C ASP A 127 6.62 -0.44 -0.73
N ALA A 128 7.12 -1.52 -1.36
CA ALA A 128 8.17 -2.35 -0.77
C ALA A 128 9.57 -1.72 -0.90
N ASN A 129 9.69 -0.58 -1.59
CA ASN A 129 10.94 0.13 -1.87
C ASN A 129 11.97 -0.75 -2.60
N GLY A 130 11.50 -1.71 -3.39
CA GLY A 130 12.31 -2.67 -4.11
C GLY A 130 11.51 -3.93 -4.47
N PRO A 131 12.11 -4.90 -5.16
CA PRO A 131 11.44 -6.14 -5.51
C PRO A 131 10.94 -6.89 -4.28
N ILE A 132 9.71 -7.42 -4.33
CA ILE A 132 9.13 -8.20 -3.21
C ILE A 132 9.90 -9.52 -2.98
N CYS A 133 10.59 -10.01 -4.02
CA CYS A 133 11.54 -11.11 -3.94
C CYS A 133 12.94 -10.59 -4.29
N LEU A 134 13.77 -10.38 -3.26
CA LEU A 134 15.11 -9.81 -3.45
C LEU A 134 15.98 -10.73 -4.32
N GLY A 135 16.58 -10.15 -5.36
CA GLY A 135 17.46 -10.87 -6.29
C GLY A 135 16.73 -11.58 -7.43
N ALA A 136 15.39 -11.63 -7.42
CA ALA A 136 14.61 -12.05 -8.58
C ALA A 136 14.48 -10.90 -9.59
N ASP A 137 14.46 -11.25 -10.87
CA ASP A 137 14.14 -10.31 -11.96
C ASP A 137 12.61 -10.17 -12.07
N THR A 138 12.01 -9.42 -11.14
CA THR A 138 10.57 -9.20 -11.07
C THR A 138 10.21 -7.72 -11.12
N LEU A 139 9.11 -7.40 -11.78
CA LEU A 139 8.52 -6.06 -11.79
C LEU A 139 7.70 -5.76 -10.53
N LEU A 140 7.43 -6.79 -9.71
CA LEU A 140 6.63 -6.67 -8.51
C LEU A 140 7.44 -6.01 -7.39
N THR A 141 7.08 -4.77 -7.09
CA THR A 141 7.85 -3.87 -6.21
C THR A 141 6.99 -3.22 -5.11
N ALA A 142 5.72 -3.60 -5.05
CA ALA A 142 4.76 -3.16 -4.06
C ALA A 142 3.79 -4.29 -3.74
N LEU A 143 2.99 -4.08 -2.71
CA LEU A 143 1.98 -5.01 -2.22
C LEU A 143 0.62 -4.30 -2.16
N ALA A 144 -0.45 -5.02 -2.47
CA ALA A 144 -1.82 -4.63 -2.19
C ALA A 144 -2.47 -5.64 -1.24
N PHE A 145 -3.51 -5.19 -0.54
CA PHE A 145 -4.23 -5.99 0.43
C PHE A 145 -5.71 -6.05 0.06
N VAL A 146 -6.29 -7.24 0.10
CA VAL A 146 -7.68 -7.52 -0.22
C VAL A 146 -8.20 -8.62 0.69
N GLU A 147 -9.51 -8.73 0.89
CA GLU A 147 -10.10 -9.89 1.56
C GLU A 147 -9.72 -11.17 0.80
N ASP A 148 -9.38 -12.23 1.53
CA ASP A 148 -9.12 -13.53 0.90
C ASP A 148 -10.38 -14.03 0.19
N PRO A 149 -10.29 -14.42 -1.09
CA PRO A 149 -11.46 -14.82 -1.87
C PRO A 149 -12.12 -16.11 -1.38
N GLU A 150 -11.44 -16.93 -0.57
CA GLU A 150 -11.92 -18.24 -0.13
C GLU A 150 -12.04 -18.37 1.40
N LEU A 151 -11.46 -17.44 2.16
CA LEU A 151 -11.51 -17.43 3.62
C LEU A 151 -12.35 -16.25 4.13
N PRO A 152 -13.62 -16.48 4.51
CA PRO A 152 -14.44 -15.45 5.12
C PRO A 152 -13.92 -15.11 6.53
N ALA A 153 -14.27 -13.94 7.04
CA ALA A 153 -14.04 -13.62 8.45
C ALA A 153 -14.75 -14.62 9.37
N ILE A 154 -14.12 -14.93 10.50
CA ILE A 154 -14.60 -15.89 11.48
C ILE A 154 -14.69 -15.29 12.87
N ASP A 155 -15.61 -15.82 13.68
CA ASP A 155 -15.69 -15.54 15.11
C ASP A 155 -14.96 -16.62 15.89
N THR A 156 -14.06 -16.22 16.78
CA THR A 156 -13.36 -17.10 17.71
C THR A 156 -13.76 -16.79 19.15
N PRO A 157 -13.46 -17.64 20.14
CA PRO A 157 -13.65 -17.29 21.55
C PRO A 157 -12.90 -16.01 21.97
N ASN A 158 -11.84 -15.62 21.25
CA ASN A 158 -11.03 -14.43 21.54
C ASN A 158 -11.46 -13.19 20.73
N GLY A 159 -12.52 -13.28 19.92
CA GLY A 159 -13.01 -12.20 19.08
C GLY A 159 -12.93 -12.53 17.59
N ARG A 160 -13.28 -11.55 16.76
CA ARG A 160 -13.35 -11.67 15.31
C ARG A 160 -11.96 -11.69 14.66
N VAL A 161 -11.83 -12.46 13.59
CA VAL A 161 -10.64 -12.59 12.75
C VAL A 161 -11.02 -12.42 11.29
N GLU A 162 -10.34 -11.51 10.58
CA GLU A 162 -10.39 -11.37 9.14
C GLU A 162 -9.18 -12.05 8.46
N PHE A 163 -9.35 -12.53 7.23
CA PHE A 163 -8.23 -13.01 6.41
C PHE A 163 -7.94 -11.99 5.31
N VAL A 164 -6.76 -11.39 5.37
CA VAL A 164 -6.33 -10.34 4.44
C VAL A 164 -5.24 -10.89 3.54
N GLN A 165 -5.58 -11.10 2.26
CA GLN A 165 -4.65 -11.58 1.27
C GLN A 165 -3.73 -10.47 0.80
N MET A 166 -2.43 -10.74 0.89
CA MET A 166 -1.37 -9.95 0.28
C MET A 166 -1.25 -10.29 -1.21
N VAL A 167 -1.03 -9.26 -2.05
CA VAL A 167 -0.92 -9.41 -3.51
C VAL A 167 0.29 -8.62 -4.01
N GLY A 168 1.21 -9.29 -4.71
CA GLY A 168 2.35 -8.63 -5.34
C GLY A 168 1.91 -7.79 -6.54
N ILE A 169 2.30 -6.52 -6.57
CA ILE A 169 1.92 -5.55 -7.62
C ILE A 169 3.12 -4.79 -8.18
N THR A 170 2.99 -4.35 -9.42
CA THR A 170 3.99 -3.49 -10.06
C THR A 170 3.87 -2.04 -9.57
N ARG A 171 4.91 -1.24 -9.81
CA ARG A 171 4.92 0.18 -9.43
C ARG A 171 3.81 1.00 -10.11
N ASP A 172 3.56 0.76 -11.39
CA ASP A 172 2.51 1.48 -12.13
C ASP A 172 1.10 1.05 -11.70
N GLU A 173 0.91 -0.22 -11.32
CA GLU A 173 -0.32 -0.68 -10.65
C GLU A 173 -0.53 0.05 -9.31
N LEU A 174 0.52 0.19 -8.48
CA LEU A 174 0.45 1.00 -7.25
C LEU A 174 0.03 2.46 -7.53
N GLU A 175 0.60 3.08 -8.56
CA GLU A 175 0.19 4.45 -8.96
C GLU A 175 -1.28 4.51 -9.42
N ALA A 176 -1.75 3.50 -10.13
CA ALA A 176 -3.17 3.39 -10.50
C ALA A 176 -4.05 3.26 -9.25
N MET A 177 -3.65 2.48 -8.25
CA MET A 177 -4.39 2.32 -6.99
C MET A 177 -4.47 3.64 -6.21
N GLN A 178 -3.37 4.39 -6.15
CA GLN A 178 -3.34 5.72 -5.54
C GLN A 178 -4.28 6.70 -6.27
N THR A 179 -4.29 6.66 -7.60
CA THR A 179 -5.02 7.64 -8.41
C THR A 179 -6.49 7.28 -8.65
N TRP A 180 -6.89 6.03 -8.36
CA TRP A 180 -8.27 5.55 -8.32
C TRP A 180 -8.61 4.98 -6.94
N ASN A 181 -8.57 3.65 -6.78
CA ASN A 181 -8.58 2.95 -5.51
C ASN A 181 -8.08 1.51 -5.70
N THR A 182 -7.53 0.91 -4.65
CA THR A 182 -6.95 -0.44 -4.65
C THR A 182 -7.92 -1.52 -5.12
N LEU A 183 -9.12 -1.57 -4.54
CA LEU A 183 -10.09 -2.62 -4.81
C LEU A 183 -10.62 -2.57 -6.25
N GLY A 184 -10.79 -1.38 -6.80
CA GLY A 184 -11.16 -1.17 -8.19
C GLY A 184 -10.10 -1.71 -9.16
N VAL A 185 -8.82 -1.40 -8.92
CA VAL A 185 -7.71 -1.92 -9.74
C VAL A 185 -7.65 -3.44 -9.64
N LEU A 186 -7.68 -4.00 -8.43
CA LEU A 186 -7.67 -5.46 -8.23
C LEU A 186 -8.87 -6.12 -8.92
N SER A 187 -10.07 -5.55 -8.77
CA SER A 187 -11.27 -6.06 -9.44
C SER A 187 -11.16 -6.03 -10.96
N ALA A 188 -10.53 -5.01 -11.55
CA ALA A 188 -10.29 -4.94 -12.99
C ALA A 188 -9.30 -6.02 -13.45
N CYS A 189 -8.35 -6.41 -12.59
CA CYS A 189 -7.37 -7.45 -12.88
C CYS A 189 -7.86 -8.88 -12.65
N LEU A 190 -9.01 -9.09 -12.00
CA LEU A 190 -9.44 -10.42 -11.50
C LEU A 190 -9.48 -11.52 -12.57
N ASN A 191 -9.90 -11.19 -13.80
CA ASN A 191 -9.94 -12.17 -14.91
C ASN A 191 -8.54 -12.60 -15.40
N HIS A 192 -7.51 -11.83 -15.09
CA HIS A 192 -6.11 -12.08 -15.47
C HIS A 192 -5.26 -12.53 -14.28
N MET A 193 -5.72 -12.27 -13.07
CA MET A 193 -5.07 -12.62 -11.81
C MET A 193 -6.10 -13.31 -10.90
N PRO A 194 -6.56 -14.53 -11.26
CA PRO A 194 -7.62 -15.21 -10.52
C PRO A 194 -7.15 -15.53 -9.09
N HIS A 195 -8.05 -15.37 -8.13
CA HIS A 195 -7.75 -15.43 -6.69
C HIS A 195 -6.58 -14.52 -6.26
N TYR A 196 -6.24 -13.50 -7.05
CA TYR A 196 -5.11 -12.62 -6.82
C TYR A 196 -3.77 -13.36 -6.57
N ILE A 197 -3.57 -14.49 -7.25
CA ILE A 197 -2.32 -15.24 -7.19
C ILE A 197 -1.17 -14.35 -7.69
N THR A 198 -0.14 -14.21 -6.86
CA THR A 198 1.08 -13.48 -7.19
C THR A 198 1.99 -14.35 -8.03
N ASP A 199 2.36 -13.87 -9.20
CA ASP A 199 3.33 -14.51 -10.11
C ASP A 199 4.51 -13.55 -10.30
N LEU A 200 5.72 -13.98 -9.91
CA LEU A 200 6.92 -13.13 -9.98
C LEU A 200 7.31 -12.78 -11.43
N GLU A 201 6.94 -13.60 -12.41
CA GLU A 201 7.32 -13.43 -13.81
C GLU A 201 6.37 -12.51 -14.59
N ARG A 202 5.25 -12.10 -13.98
CA ARG A 202 4.23 -11.33 -14.69
C ARG A 202 4.67 -9.91 -15.00
N ALA A 203 4.20 -9.42 -16.15
CA ALA A 203 4.25 -8.00 -16.49
C ALA A 203 3.16 -7.19 -15.74
N SER A 204 3.13 -5.87 -15.97
CA SER A 204 2.04 -5.04 -15.47
C SER A 204 0.72 -5.41 -16.13
N HIS A 205 -0.34 -5.54 -15.33
CA HIS A 205 -1.68 -5.69 -15.87
C HIS A 205 -2.17 -4.43 -16.58
N LEU A 206 -1.57 -3.26 -16.32
CA LEU A 206 -1.92 -2.02 -17.03
C LEU A 206 -1.46 -2.03 -18.50
N ASP A 207 -0.60 -2.97 -18.90
CA ASP A 207 -0.29 -3.22 -20.31
C ASP A 207 -1.48 -3.83 -21.07
N ILE A 208 -2.47 -4.36 -20.35
CA ILE A 208 -3.72 -4.88 -20.92
C ILE A 208 -4.68 -3.71 -21.16
N PRO A 209 -5.04 -3.38 -22.42
CA PRO A 209 -5.81 -2.18 -22.73
C PRO A 209 -7.15 -2.09 -21.98
N ALA A 210 -7.84 -3.21 -21.81
CA ALA A 210 -9.13 -3.25 -21.10
C ALA A 210 -9.00 -2.87 -19.61
N ILE A 211 -7.91 -3.28 -18.96
CA ILE A 211 -7.65 -2.95 -17.55
C ILE A 211 -7.28 -1.46 -17.45
N SER A 212 -6.37 -1.00 -18.30
CA SER A 212 -5.98 0.41 -18.35
C SER A 212 -7.19 1.32 -18.57
N GLU A 213 -8.08 0.97 -19.51
CA GLU A 213 -9.33 1.69 -19.77
C GLU A 213 -10.28 1.67 -18.56
N ALA A 214 -10.45 0.51 -17.91
CA ALA A 214 -11.25 0.40 -16.69
C ALA A 214 -10.73 1.32 -15.58
N VAL A 215 -9.42 1.35 -15.35
CA VAL A 215 -8.77 2.26 -14.40
C VAL A 215 -9.03 3.71 -14.77
N GLN A 216 -8.82 4.11 -16.03
CA GLN A 216 -9.06 5.50 -16.46
C GLN A 216 -10.52 5.93 -16.29
N ASN A 217 -11.47 5.02 -16.53
CA ASN A 217 -12.89 5.29 -16.33
C ASN A 217 -13.23 5.40 -14.84
N GLY A 218 -12.76 4.47 -14.01
CA GLY A 218 -12.91 4.53 -12.56
C GLY A 218 -12.36 5.82 -11.95
N MET A 219 -11.15 6.23 -12.34
CA MET A 219 -10.56 7.52 -11.94
C MET A 219 -11.46 8.71 -12.28
N ARG A 220 -12.08 8.72 -13.46
CA ARG A 220 -12.94 9.82 -13.93
C ARG A 220 -14.27 9.87 -13.18
N GLU A 221 -14.88 8.71 -12.99
CA GLU A 221 -16.22 8.57 -12.44
C GLU A 221 -16.22 8.68 -10.91
N GLU A 222 -15.33 7.95 -10.24
CA GLU A 222 -15.28 7.82 -8.78
C GLU A 222 -14.28 8.78 -8.12
N GLY A 223 -13.23 9.16 -8.85
CA GLY A 223 -12.10 9.93 -8.30
C GLY A 223 -11.09 9.05 -7.56
N SER A 224 -10.24 9.69 -6.74
CA SER A 224 -9.23 8.99 -5.93
C SER A 224 -9.67 8.84 -4.47
N ASN A 225 -9.41 7.67 -3.87
CA ASN A 225 -9.56 7.46 -2.42
C ASN A 225 -8.37 7.96 -1.58
N THR A 226 -7.19 8.19 -2.17
CA THR A 226 -5.98 8.64 -1.48
C THR A 226 -6.11 10.08 -0.97
N GLY A 227 -6.47 10.24 0.31
CA GLY A 227 -6.55 11.55 0.98
C GLY A 227 -5.23 12.08 1.50
N PHE A 228 -4.25 11.20 1.70
CA PHE A 228 -2.94 11.52 2.26
C PHE A 228 -1.87 10.85 1.41
N LEU A 229 -0.86 11.61 0.98
CA LEU A 229 0.30 11.10 0.25
C LEU A 229 1.58 11.62 0.89
N TYR A 230 2.48 10.72 1.26
CA TYR A 230 3.80 11.11 1.75
C TYR A 230 4.73 11.45 0.58
N VAL A 231 5.48 12.54 0.70
CA VAL A 231 6.35 13.10 -0.35
C VAL A 231 7.67 13.55 0.28
N ASP A 232 8.75 12.80 0.03
CA ASP A 232 10.08 13.10 0.59
C ASP A 232 10.60 14.49 0.25
N GLN A 233 10.42 14.91 -1.01
CA GLN A 233 10.86 16.21 -1.50
C GLN A 233 9.70 17.20 -1.51
N LEU A 234 9.17 17.50 -0.33
CA LEU A 234 8.13 18.52 -0.11
C LEU A 234 8.70 19.64 0.76
N ALA A 235 8.64 20.88 0.26
CA ALA A 235 9.05 22.04 1.05
C ALA A 235 8.24 23.28 0.68
N TRP A 236 8.18 24.24 1.60
CA TRP A 236 7.58 25.54 1.37
C TRP A 236 8.56 26.65 1.73
N GLU A 237 8.78 27.58 0.82
CA GLU A 237 9.62 28.76 1.03
C GLU A 237 8.79 30.04 0.91
N LEU A 238 8.77 30.86 1.97
CA LEU A 238 8.06 32.14 1.94
C LEU A 238 8.75 33.15 1.02
N GLY A 239 7.95 33.81 0.18
CA GLY A 239 8.43 34.87 -0.70
C GLY A 239 9.00 36.06 0.06
N LYS A 240 10.08 36.66 -0.44
CA LYS A 240 10.76 37.81 0.16
C LYS A 240 10.24 39.10 -0.45
N LYS A 241 9.96 40.10 0.39
CA LYS A 241 9.75 41.48 -0.05
C LYS A 241 11.11 42.19 -0.13
N GLY A 242 11.62 42.37 -1.35
CA GLY A 242 12.77 43.23 -1.63
C GLY A 242 12.35 44.66 -1.93
N TRP A 243 13.31 45.57 -2.01
CA TRP A 243 13.02 47.00 -2.19
C TRP A 243 12.45 47.37 -3.57
N PHE A 244 12.68 46.52 -4.57
CA PHE A 244 12.24 46.73 -5.97
C PHE A 244 11.50 45.51 -6.57
N SER A 245 11.38 44.39 -5.84
CA SER A 245 10.62 43.22 -6.29
C SER A 245 10.10 42.40 -5.12
N LYS A 246 8.96 41.75 -5.32
CA LYS A 246 8.40 40.74 -4.43
C LYS A 246 8.61 39.38 -5.08
N SER A 247 9.42 38.51 -4.47
CA SER A 247 9.49 37.12 -4.96
C SER A 247 8.23 36.37 -4.52
N PRO A 248 7.71 35.45 -5.35
CA PRO A 248 6.62 34.58 -4.93
C PRO A 248 7.07 33.65 -3.80
N SER A 249 6.11 33.11 -3.05
CA SER A 249 6.35 31.93 -2.22
C SER A 249 6.51 30.71 -3.11
N THR A 250 7.28 29.71 -2.69
CA THR A 250 7.59 28.54 -3.52
C THR A 250 7.12 27.26 -2.83
N LEU A 251 6.26 26.49 -3.50
CA LEU A 251 5.98 25.10 -3.15
C LEU A 251 6.95 24.22 -3.94
N LYS A 252 7.79 23.46 -3.25
CA LYS A 252 8.75 22.54 -3.86
C LYS A 252 8.22 21.10 -3.82
N LEU A 253 8.29 20.42 -4.96
CA LEU A 253 7.85 19.03 -5.15
C LEU A 253 8.93 18.22 -5.87
N GLY A 254 9.13 16.97 -5.45
CA GLY A 254 9.95 16.01 -6.20
C GLY A 254 9.30 15.61 -7.53
N ALA A 255 10.11 15.50 -8.58
CA ALA A 255 9.66 15.10 -9.90
C ALA A 255 9.04 13.69 -9.92
N LYS A 256 9.50 12.77 -9.05
CA LYS A 256 8.93 11.42 -8.91
C LYS A 256 7.41 11.47 -8.62
N GLN A 257 6.98 12.28 -7.66
CA GLN A 257 5.57 12.34 -7.25
C GLN A 257 4.72 13.36 -8.00
N ALA A 258 5.33 14.29 -8.76
CA ALA A 258 4.62 15.38 -9.42
C ALA A 258 3.43 14.90 -10.28
N GLY A 259 3.65 13.88 -11.14
CA GLY A 259 2.59 13.34 -12.00
C GLY A 259 1.42 12.72 -11.22
N ILE A 260 1.72 11.95 -10.16
CA ILE A 260 0.71 11.35 -9.28
C ILE A 260 -0.10 12.44 -8.57
N ILE A 261 0.58 13.45 -8.01
CA ILE A 261 -0.08 14.58 -7.33
C ILE A 261 -1.03 15.31 -8.29
N GLY A 262 -0.63 15.54 -9.54
CA GLY A 262 -1.51 16.14 -10.55
C GLY A 262 -2.80 15.34 -10.77
N LYS A 263 -2.69 14.02 -10.93
CA LYS A 263 -3.85 13.12 -11.06
C LYS A 263 -4.73 13.13 -9.81
N LEU A 264 -4.13 13.10 -8.61
CA LEU A 264 -4.85 13.14 -7.33
C LEU A 264 -5.62 14.45 -7.15
N LEU A 265 -5.01 15.59 -7.45
CA LEU A 265 -5.67 16.90 -7.38
C LEU A 265 -6.92 16.92 -8.25
N GLN A 266 -6.84 16.43 -9.48
CA GLN A 266 -8.00 16.34 -10.36
C GLN A 266 -9.06 15.38 -9.81
N GLY A 267 -8.66 14.17 -9.40
CA GLY A 267 -9.58 13.14 -8.92
C GLY A 267 -10.27 13.46 -7.59
N ARG A 268 -9.72 14.38 -6.80
CA ARG A 268 -10.23 14.72 -5.47
C ARG A 268 -10.89 16.09 -5.41
N ILE A 269 -10.23 17.13 -5.90
CA ILE A 269 -10.76 18.50 -5.83
C ILE A 269 -12.04 18.64 -6.66
N LEU A 270 -12.10 18.03 -7.84
CA LEU A 270 -13.34 18.00 -8.66
C LEU A 270 -14.48 17.21 -8.00
N LYS A 271 -14.19 16.43 -6.95
CA LYS A 271 -15.17 15.67 -6.16
C LYS A 271 -15.41 16.31 -4.78
N GLY A 272 -14.92 17.54 -4.56
CA GLY A 272 -15.04 18.24 -3.28
C GLY A 272 -14.25 17.62 -2.13
N LYS A 273 -13.28 16.74 -2.41
CA LYS A 273 -12.44 16.06 -1.42
C LYS A 273 -11.08 16.74 -1.32
N SER A 274 -10.53 16.85 -0.10
CA SER A 274 -9.19 17.40 0.13
C SER A 274 -8.09 16.38 -0.20
N LEU A 275 -6.89 16.86 -0.53
CA LEU A 275 -5.67 16.06 -0.63
C LEU A 275 -4.62 16.65 0.33
N THR A 276 -4.05 15.83 1.20
CA THR A 276 -2.92 16.22 2.05
C THR A 276 -1.63 15.58 1.52
N LEU A 277 -0.61 16.40 1.31
CA LEU A 277 0.77 15.96 1.16
C LEU A 277 1.49 16.11 2.50
N VAL A 278 2.22 15.08 2.90
CA VAL A 278 3.03 15.08 4.12
C VAL A 278 4.49 14.93 3.72
N GLY A 279 5.32 15.87 4.13
CA GLY A 279 6.77 15.80 3.99
C GLY A 279 7.47 15.72 5.34
N PRO A 280 8.81 15.69 5.36
CA PRO A 280 9.59 15.60 6.61
C PRO A 280 9.38 16.78 7.55
N GLU A 281 9.18 17.99 7.01
CA GLU A 281 9.12 19.25 7.78
C GLU A 281 7.83 20.04 7.57
N ILE A 282 7.03 19.71 6.56
CA ILE A 282 5.87 20.50 6.17
C ILE A 282 4.72 19.59 5.75
N ARG A 283 3.49 20.03 6.02
CA ARG A 283 2.27 19.50 5.46
C ARG A 283 1.67 20.49 4.47
N VAL A 284 1.19 20.00 3.32
CA VAL A 284 0.49 20.82 2.33
C VAL A 284 -0.89 20.25 2.07
N VAL A 285 -1.94 21.02 2.35
CA VAL A 285 -3.34 20.60 2.19
C VAL A 285 -3.96 21.33 1.01
N PHE A 286 -4.47 20.58 0.05
CA PHE A 286 -5.28 21.09 -1.05
C PHE A 286 -6.75 20.88 -0.73
N GLU A 287 -7.54 21.95 -0.80
CA GLU A 287 -8.97 21.93 -0.51
C GLU A 287 -9.76 22.49 -1.70
N ALA A 288 -10.94 21.94 -1.94
CA ALA A 288 -11.85 22.47 -2.94
C ALA A 288 -12.48 23.78 -2.43
N GLY A 289 -12.48 24.83 -3.25
CA GLY A 289 -13.09 26.12 -2.89
C GLY A 289 -13.41 26.98 -4.10
N GLU A 290 -14.39 27.87 -3.97
CA GLU A 290 -14.84 28.73 -5.08
C GLU A 290 -13.80 29.79 -5.49
N LYS A 291 -12.91 30.17 -4.56
CA LYS A 291 -11.90 31.21 -4.78
C LYS A 291 -10.53 30.62 -4.53
N PRO A 292 -9.69 30.50 -5.58
CA PRO A 292 -8.32 30.08 -5.40
C PRO A 292 -7.57 31.00 -4.44
N GLY A 293 -6.85 30.41 -3.49
CA GLY A 293 -6.05 31.14 -2.51
C GLY A 293 -5.11 30.21 -1.75
N TYR A 294 -4.30 30.78 -0.87
CA TYR A 294 -3.49 29.99 0.05
C TYR A 294 -3.32 30.67 1.40
N GLU A 295 -3.12 29.85 2.42
CA GLU A 295 -2.76 30.25 3.78
C GLU A 295 -1.53 29.45 4.19
N ALA A 296 -0.50 30.13 4.70
CA ALA A 296 0.75 29.49 5.12
C ALA A 296 0.95 29.70 6.63
N GLY A 297 1.02 28.60 7.37
CA GLY A 297 1.48 28.54 8.75
C GLY A 297 2.97 28.18 8.84
N GLU A 298 3.42 27.80 10.05
CA GLU A 298 4.82 27.38 10.28
C GLU A 298 5.11 25.99 9.72
N ASP A 299 4.19 25.04 9.91
CA ASP A 299 4.31 23.62 9.58
C ASP A 299 3.25 23.11 8.59
N GLU A 300 2.25 23.96 8.26
CA GLU A 300 1.17 23.61 7.34
C GLU A 300 0.90 24.73 6.33
N VAL A 301 0.70 24.37 5.07
CA VAL A 301 0.25 25.28 4.01
C VAL A 301 -1.05 24.75 3.43
N ARG A 302 -2.09 25.59 3.39
CA ARG A 302 -3.38 25.27 2.77
C ARG A 302 -3.51 25.99 1.44
N LEU A 303 -3.85 25.27 0.38
CA LEU A 303 -4.18 25.82 -0.93
C LEU A 303 -5.63 25.49 -1.26
N MET A 304 -6.45 26.53 -1.40
CA MET A 304 -7.81 26.41 -1.93
C MET A 304 -7.75 26.46 -3.46
N LEU A 305 -8.39 25.49 -4.11
CA LEU A 305 -8.44 25.35 -5.56
C LEU A 305 -9.89 25.24 -6.03
N ASP A 306 -10.25 26.04 -7.04
CA ASP A 306 -11.46 25.79 -7.82
C ASP A 306 -11.21 24.71 -8.89
N GLU A 307 -12.26 24.27 -9.58
CA GLU A 307 -12.15 23.21 -10.60
C GLU A 307 -11.20 23.58 -11.74
N VAL A 308 -11.21 24.86 -12.16
CA VAL A 308 -10.38 25.36 -13.26
C VAL A 308 -8.90 25.36 -12.88
N THR A 309 -8.59 25.82 -11.68
CA THR A 309 -7.23 25.91 -11.13
C THR A 309 -6.68 24.53 -10.82
N ALA A 310 -7.49 23.63 -10.24
CA ALA A 310 -7.09 22.23 -10.04
C ALA A 310 -6.79 21.53 -11.37
N GLY A 311 -7.60 21.77 -12.40
CA GLY A 311 -7.35 21.26 -13.75
C GLY A 311 -6.09 21.84 -14.40
N GLU A 312 -5.83 23.14 -14.25
CA GLU A 312 -4.58 23.78 -14.69
C GLU A 312 -3.37 23.17 -13.99
N PHE A 313 -3.47 23.00 -12.68
CA PHE A 313 -2.41 22.47 -11.85
C PHE A 313 -2.06 21.02 -12.21
N SER A 314 -3.09 20.17 -12.36
CA SER A 314 -2.94 18.80 -12.84
C SER A 314 -2.19 18.71 -14.17
N ARG A 315 -2.55 19.52 -15.17
CA ARG A 315 -1.89 19.51 -16.49
C ARG A 315 -0.43 19.99 -16.46
N LYS A 316 -0.08 20.86 -15.51
CA LYS A 316 1.26 21.46 -15.40
C LYS A 316 2.21 20.64 -14.52
N LEU A 317 1.71 19.79 -13.64
CA LEU A 317 2.51 18.92 -12.78
C LEU A 317 3.04 17.69 -13.55
N LEU A 318 4.08 17.93 -14.33
CA LEU A 318 4.79 16.89 -15.08
C LEU A 318 6.01 16.41 -14.27
N PRO A 319 6.44 15.14 -14.41
CA PRO A 319 7.64 14.60 -13.75
C PRO A 319 8.93 15.12 -14.42
N LYS A 320 9.08 16.45 -14.48
CA LYS A 320 10.16 17.16 -15.15
C LYS A 320 10.55 18.41 -14.36
N GLU A 321 11.85 18.63 -14.20
CA GLU A 321 12.41 19.81 -13.56
C GLU A 321 11.86 21.07 -14.24
N SER A 322 11.12 21.86 -13.47
CA SER A 322 10.41 23.03 -13.99
C SER A 322 9.96 23.94 -12.87
N VAL A 323 9.61 25.17 -13.23
CA VAL A 323 8.88 26.10 -12.37
C VAL A 323 7.59 26.44 -13.08
N ILE A 324 6.47 26.23 -12.40
CA ILE A 324 5.14 26.52 -12.93
C ILE A 324 4.45 27.58 -12.07
N GLU A 325 3.70 28.44 -12.73
CA GLU A 325 2.81 29.41 -12.10
C GLU A 325 1.38 29.06 -12.49
N LEU A 326 0.44 29.27 -11.57
CA LEU A 326 -0.98 29.04 -11.78
C LEU A 326 -1.69 30.37 -11.98
N SER A 327 -2.58 30.44 -12.96
CA SER A 327 -3.16 31.70 -13.42
C SER A 327 -4.00 32.40 -12.33
N ALA A 328 -4.67 31.61 -11.49
CA ALA A 328 -5.54 32.09 -10.42
C ALA A 328 -4.89 32.14 -9.03
N LEU A 329 -3.61 31.74 -8.90
CA LEU A 329 -2.85 31.78 -7.64
C LEU A 329 -1.60 32.66 -7.77
N PRO A 330 -1.76 33.99 -7.97
CA PRO A 330 -0.63 34.89 -8.12
C PRO A 330 0.20 34.95 -6.84
N GLY A 331 1.52 34.93 -6.99
CA GLY A 331 2.45 35.01 -5.86
C GLY A 331 2.84 33.66 -5.24
N ILE A 332 2.45 32.54 -5.88
CA ILE A 332 3.03 31.21 -5.62
C ILE A 332 3.70 30.71 -6.90
N ALA A 333 4.90 30.17 -6.78
CA ALA A 333 5.54 29.34 -7.79
C ALA A 333 5.57 27.89 -7.30
N ILE A 334 5.30 26.92 -8.18
CA ILE A 334 5.52 25.52 -7.88
C ILE A 334 6.80 25.08 -8.57
N GLN A 335 7.79 24.68 -7.79
CA GLN A 335 9.08 24.23 -8.27
C GLN A 335 9.14 22.70 -8.22
N ILE A 336 9.21 22.08 -9.39
CA ILE A 336 9.45 20.65 -9.54
C ILE A 336 10.96 20.44 -9.61
N VAL A 337 11.51 19.67 -8.67
CA VAL A 337 12.95 19.37 -8.59
C VAL A 337 13.25 17.93 -8.90
N LYS A 338 14.46 17.67 -9.38
CA LYS A 338 14.92 16.31 -9.67
C LYS A 338 14.86 15.42 -8.44
N THR A 339 14.42 14.19 -8.65
CA THR A 339 14.43 13.12 -7.65
C THR A 339 15.51 12.12 -8.03
N GLN A 340 16.42 11.84 -7.09
CA GLN A 340 17.41 10.77 -7.23
C GLN A 340 16.87 9.53 -6.52
N ILE A 341 16.66 8.44 -7.26
CA ILE A 341 16.38 7.14 -6.67
C ILE A 341 17.72 6.51 -6.32
N LYS A 342 17.83 6.04 -5.08
CA LYS A 342 19.05 5.43 -4.56
C LYS A 342 18.82 3.96 -4.22
N ASP A 343 19.85 3.15 -4.39
CA ASP A 343 19.87 1.79 -3.86
C ASP A 343 20.07 1.78 -2.33
N ASN A 344 20.07 0.58 -1.75
CA ASN A 344 20.29 0.36 -0.31
C ASN A 344 21.70 0.77 0.16
N GLU A 345 22.65 0.96 -0.76
CA GLU A 345 24.01 1.44 -0.47
C GLU A 345 24.13 2.97 -0.61
N GLY A 346 23.05 3.64 -1.03
CA GLY A 346 22.97 5.09 -1.22
C GLY A 346 23.48 5.58 -2.58
N ASN A 347 23.81 4.68 -3.51
CA ASN A 347 24.21 5.06 -4.87
C ASN A 347 22.99 5.46 -5.69
N VAL A 348 23.13 6.48 -6.53
CA VAL A 348 22.04 6.92 -7.42
C VAL A 348 21.88 5.91 -8.56
N VAL A 349 20.73 5.26 -8.63
CA VAL A 349 20.38 4.28 -9.66
C VAL A 349 19.52 4.88 -10.77
N GLU A 350 18.73 5.91 -10.46
CA GLU A 350 17.86 6.59 -11.42
C GLU A 350 17.72 8.07 -11.04
N VAL A 351 17.54 8.93 -12.05
CA VAL A 351 17.21 10.35 -11.85
C VAL A 351 15.95 10.69 -12.64
N ILE A 352 14.92 11.15 -11.93
CA ILE A 352 13.67 11.63 -12.52
C ILE A 352 13.69 13.16 -12.47
N GLY A 353 13.39 13.81 -13.60
CA GLY A 353 13.24 15.27 -13.68
C GLY A 353 14.14 15.96 -14.69
#